data_AF-A0A6G0ZL90-F1
#
_entry.id   AF-A0A6G0ZL90-F1
#
_cell.length_a   1.000
_cell.length_b   1.000
_cell.length_c   1.000
_cell.angle_alpha   90.00
_cell.angle_beta   90.00
_cell.angle_gamma   90.00
#
_symmetry.space_group_name_H-M   'P 1'
#
loop_
_entity.id
_entity.type
_entity.pdbx_description
1 polymer ?
#
loop_
_entity_poly.entity_id
_entity_poly.type
_entity_poly.pdbx_seq_one_letter_code
_entity_poly.pdbx_strand_id
1 'polypeptide(L)'
;MLQDIPNDVDQCFVEDIVAIKPTGDKIQAFLNYVFETYIDPSGLFPSDVWTEFKAKTNRTTNVCESFHSRLNGIFNWSHPNIYNFIDQRIKKKY
;
A
#
# COMPACT_ATOMS: atom_id res chain seq x y z
N MET A 1 15.62 -23.61 -4.73
CA MET A 1 15.80 -22.66 -5.84
C MET A 1 14.47 -21.93 -5.95
N LEU A 2 14.34 -20.78 -5.29
CA LEU A 2 13.13 -19.96 -5.35
C LEU A 2 13.31 -19.07 -6.58
N GLN A 3 12.48 -19.26 -7.61
CA GLN A 3 12.51 -18.43 -8.80
C GLN A 3 12.23 -16.97 -8.40
N ASP A 4 13.09 -16.09 -8.87
CA ASP A 4 12.97 -14.65 -8.80
C ASP A 4 11.70 -14.19 -9.55
N ILE A 5 10.62 -13.95 -8.78
CA ILE A 5 9.30 -13.51 -9.27
C ILE A 5 9.27 -12.09 -9.94
N PRO A 6 10.25 -11.15 -9.83
CA PRO A 6 10.08 -9.83 -10.44
C PRO A 6 10.12 -9.80 -11.97
N ASN A 7 10.76 -10.78 -12.61
CA ASN A 7 11.22 -10.64 -13.98
C ASN A 7 10.26 -11.14 -15.07
N ASP A 8 9.12 -11.72 -14.69
CA ASP A 8 8.15 -12.32 -15.63
C ASP A 8 6.76 -11.67 -15.57
N VAL A 9 6.61 -10.52 -14.89
CA VAL A 9 5.30 -9.88 -14.73
C VAL A 9 4.75 -9.32 -16.04
N ASP A 10 5.62 -8.73 -16.85
CA ASP A 10 5.32 -8.26 -18.20
C ASP A 10 4.98 -9.42 -19.12
N GLN A 11 5.77 -10.48 -19.08
CA GLN A 11 5.53 -11.69 -19.86
C GLN A 11 4.19 -12.34 -19.48
N CYS A 12 3.92 -12.53 -18.18
CA CYS A 12 2.66 -13.07 -17.67
C CYS A 12 1.46 -12.21 -18.08
N PHE A 13 1.58 -10.87 -18.04
CA PHE A 13 0.51 -9.99 -18.48
C PHE A 13 0.17 -10.20 -19.96
N VAL A 14 1.17 -10.39 -20.82
CA VAL A 14 0.95 -10.63 -22.26
C VAL A 14 0.41 -12.04 -22.52
N GLU A 15 1.06 -13.06 -21.95
CA GLU A 15 0.80 -14.47 -22.24
C GLU A 15 -0.49 -14.99 -21.59
N ASP A 16 -0.81 -14.53 -20.38
CA ASP A 16 -1.93 -15.07 -19.60
C ASP A 16 -3.16 -14.15 -19.58
N ILE A 17 -2.99 -12.83 -19.73
CA ILE A 17 -4.10 -11.87 -19.65
C ILE A 17 -4.49 -11.37 -21.03
N VAL A 18 -3.54 -10.81 -21.78
CA VAL A 18 -3.84 -10.23 -23.10
C VAL A 18 -4.25 -11.32 -24.11
N ALA A 19 -3.66 -12.51 -24.03
CA ALA A 19 -3.96 -13.62 -24.94
C ALA A 19 -5.41 -14.14 -24.83
N ILE A 20 -6.00 -14.11 -23.62
CA ILE A 20 -7.36 -14.66 -23.38
C ILE A 20 -8.44 -13.58 -23.28
N LYS A 21 -8.08 -12.30 -23.44
CA LYS A 21 -9.01 -11.19 -23.23
C LYS A 21 -10.22 -11.29 -24.17
N PRO A 22 -11.42 -10.89 -23.72
CA PRO A 22 -12.57 -10.75 -24.61
C PRO A 22 -12.37 -9.62 -25.62
N THR A 23 -13.07 -9.70 -26.76
CA THR A 23 -13.05 -8.63 -27.77
C THR A 23 -13.87 -7.43 -27.31
N GLY A 24 -13.28 -6.24 -27.39
CA GLY A 24 -13.99 -4.98 -27.17
C GLY A 24 -13.06 -3.80 -26.91
N ASP A 25 -13.39 -2.64 -27.47
CA ASP A 25 -12.54 -1.44 -27.41
C ASP A 25 -12.30 -0.95 -25.98
N LYS A 26 -13.32 -1.08 -25.12
CA LYS A 26 -13.21 -0.72 -23.70
C LYS A 26 -12.25 -1.63 -22.94
N ILE A 27 -12.23 -2.92 -23.28
CA ILE A 27 -11.32 -3.90 -22.68
C ILE A 27 -9.89 -3.61 -23.12
N GLN A 28 -9.71 -3.28 -24.42
CA GLN A 28 -8.40 -2.88 -24.93
C GLN A 28 -7.89 -1.61 -24.25
N ALA A 29 -8.73 -0.58 -24.12
CA ALA A 29 -8.36 0.68 -23.47
C ALA A 29 -7.96 0.45 -21.99
N PHE A 30 -8.70 -0.40 -21.29
CA PHE A 30 -8.37 -0.76 -19.91
C PHE A 30 -7.03 -1.49 -19.81
N LEU A 31 -6.78 -2.49 -20.66
CA LEU A 31 -5.52 -3.23 -20.64
C LEU A 31 -4.33 -2.37 -21.04
N ASN A 32 -4.49 -1.44 -21.99
CA ASN A 32 -3.46 -0.47 -22.32
C ASN A 32 -3.14 0.43 -21.11
N TYR A 33 -4.16 0.95 -20.43
CA TYR A 33 -3.95 1.72 -19.20
C TYR A 33 -3.19 0.93 -18.13
N VAL A 34 -3.58 -0.33 -17.91
CA VAL A 34 -2.90 -1.19 -16.94
C VAL A 34 -1.44 -1.40 -17.35
N PHE A 35 -1.19 -1.68 -18.63
CA PHE A 35 0.16 -1.87 -19.14
C PHE A 35 1.01 -0.61 -18.95
N GLU A 36 0.57 0.53 -19.46
CA GLU A 36 1.30 1.81 -19.42
C GLU A 36 1.50 2.33 -17.98
N THR A 37 0.59 2.00 -17.06
CA THR A 37 0.65 2.50 -15.68
C THR A 37 1.44 1.59 -14.77
N TYR A 38 1.26 0.27 -14.89
CA TYR A 38 1.69 -0.70 -13.87
C TYR A 38 2.66 -1.78 -14.35
N ILE A 39 2.72 -2.06 -15.65
CA ILE A 39 3.52 -3.17 -16.20
C ILE A 39 4.77 -2.65 -16.89
N ASP A 40 4.64 -1.59 -17.69
CA ASP A 40 5.75 -0.94 -18.39
C ASP A 40 6.80 -0.46 -17.35
N PRO A 41 8.09 -0.83 -17.51
CA PRO A 41 9.17 -0.34 -16.66
C PRO A 41 9.29 1.20 -16.62
N SER A 42 8.78 1.88 -17.65
CA SER A 42 8.71 3.34 -17.74
C SER A 42 7.39 3.95 -17.26
N GLY A 43 6.48 3.10 -16.75
CA GLY A 43 5.16 3.50 -16.27
C GLY A 43 5.21 4.33 -14.97
N LEU A 44 4.05 4.85 -14.58
CA LEU A 44 3.89 5.64 -13.35
C LEU A 44 4.21 4.81 -12.10
N PHE A 45 3.87 3.52 -12.11
CA PHE A 45 4.04 2.58 -11.01
C PHE A 45 4.56 1.24 -11.54
N PRO A 46 5.82 1.19 -12.01
CA PRO A 46 6.36 0.00 -12.66
C PRO A 46 6.33 -1.20 -11.70
N SER A 47 6.36 -2.40 -12.29
CA SER A 47 6.28 -3.68 -11.58
C SER A 47 7.14 -3.69 -10.32
N ASP A 48 8.41 -3.33 -10.42
CA ASP A 48 9.38 -3.28 -9.31
C ASP A 48 8.91 -2.53 -8.05
N VAL A 49 8.02 -1.54 -8.17
CA VAL A 49 7.49 -0.77 -7.03
C VAL A 49 6.49 -1.57 -6.20
N TRP A 50 5.71 -2.44 -6.85
CA TRP A 50 4.62 -3.18 -6.21
C TRP A 50 4.85 -4.70 -6.17
N THR A 51 5.75 -5.23 -7.00
CA THR A 51 6.16 -6.64 -7.04
C THR A 51 7.28 -6.96 -6.07
N GLU A 52 7.79 -5.98 -5.30
CA GLU A 52 8.88 -6.23 -4.35
C GLU A 52 8.47 -7.29 -3.31
N PHE A 53 8.72 -8.56 -3.65
CA PHE A 53 8.60 -9.73 -2.78
C PHE A 53 9.80 -9.79 -1.82
N LYS A 54 10.22 -8.62 -1.34
CA LYS A 54 11.12 -8.51 -0.21
C LYS A 54 10.37 -7.71 0.81
N ALA A 55 9.87 -8.42 1.83
CA ALA A 55 9.61 -7.84 3.13
C ALA A 55 10.94 -7.29 3.69
N LYS A 56 11.47 -6.22 3.10
CA LYS A 56 12.75 -5.60 3.48
C LYS A 56 12.61 -4.68 4.67
N THR A 57 11.38 -4.32 5.00
CA THR A 57 11.04 -3.85 6.33
C THR A 57 10.40 -5.00 7.07
N ASN A 58 11.08 -5.50 8.11
CA ASN A 58 10.39 -5.83 9.35
C ASN A 58 9.48 -4.63 9.63
N ARG A 59 8.22 -4.66 9.17
CA ARG A 59 7.22 -3.65 9.50
C ARG A 59 6.92 -3.88 10.96
N THR A 60 7.79 -3.36 11.83
CA THR A 60 7.56 -3.43 13.26
C THR A 60 6.35 -2.55 13.53
N THR A 61 5.31 -3.15 14.10
CA THR A 61 4.11 -2.47 14.56
C THR A 61 4.41 -1.49 15.68
N ASN A 62 5.65 -1.42 16.17
CA ASN A 62 6.18 -0.51 17.18
C ASN A 62 5.70 0.94 17.04
N VAL A 63 5.61 1.50 15.82
CA VAL A 63 5.12 2.88 15.63
C VAL A 63 3.62 2.98 15.94
N CYS A 64 2.81 2.05 15.41
CA CYS A 64 1.38 2.00 15.70
C CYS A 64 1.14 1.66 17.18
N GLU A 65 1.84 0.67 17.72
CA GLU A 65 1.75 0.25 19.13
C GLU A 65 2.16 1.38 20.08
N SER A 66 3.23 2.12 19.79
CA SER A 66 3.64 3.27 20.61
C SER A 66 2.65 4.43 20.52
N PHE A 67 2.04 4.68 19.35
CA PHE A 67 0.97 5.65 19.21
C PHE A 67 -0.26 5.24 20.04
N HIS A 68 -0.72 3.99 19.91
CA HIS A 68 -1.87 3.47 20.65
C HIS A 68 -1.61 3.42 22.16
N SER A 69 -0.43 2.98 22.58
CA SER A 69 -0.01 2.97 23.99
C SER A 69 -0.02 4.38 24.57
N ARG A 70 0.56 5.35 23.86
CA ARG A 70 0.55 6.76 24.28
C ARG A 70 -0.87 7.33 24.32
N LEU A 71 -1.72 6.99 23.34
CA LEU A 71 -3.10 7.44 23.30
C LEU A 71 -3.89 6.88 24.51
N ASN A 72 -3.76 5.58 24.80
CA ASN A 72 -4.41 4.94 25.93
C ASN A 72 -3.89 5.47 27.28
N GLY A 73 -2.61 5.82 27.38
CA GLY A 73 -2.05 6.46 28.58
C GLY A 73 -2.56 7.88 28.82
N ILE A 74 -2.94 8.60 27.75
CA ILE A 74 -3.52 9.96 27.79
C ILE A 74 -5.04 9.90 28.05
N PHE A 75 -5.72 8.88 27.51
CA PHE A 75 -7.16 8.68 27.56
C PHE A 75 -7.51 7.32 28.17
N ASN A 76 -7.30 7.18 29.48
CA ASN A 76 -7.63 5.96 30.23
C ASN A 76 -9.07 5.95 30.79
N TRP A 77 -9.94 6.83 30.30
CA TRP A 77 -11.33 6.92 30.74
C TRP A 77 -12.28 6.29 29.73
N SER A 78 -13.32 5.61 30.21
CA SER A 78 -14.33 4.97 29.36
C SER A 78 -15.06 5.97 28.44
N HIS A 79 -15.19 7.23 28.85
CA HIS A 79 -15.82 8.31 28.08
C HIS A 79 -15.12 9.67 28.35
N PRO A 80 -13.97 9.95 27.72
CA PRO A 80 -13.29 11.21 27.93
C PRO A 80 -14.11 12.35 27.33
N ASN A 81 -14.44 13.35 28.16
CA ASN A 81 -15.08 14.57 27.69
C ASN A 81 -14.15 15.27 26.66
N ILE A 82 -14.70 15.69 25.52
CA ILE A 82 -13.94 16.39 24.46
C ILE A 82 -13.19 17.63 24.95
N TYR A 83 -13.67 18.29 26.00
CA TYR A 83 -12.96 19.42 26.62
C TYR A 83 -11.65 18.97 27.31
N ASN A 84 -11.63 17.76 27.88
CA ASN A 84 -10.40 17.19 28.45
C ASN A 84 -9.38 16.85 27.36
N PHE A 85 -9.84 16.46 26.17
CA PHE A 85 -8.98 16.20 25.01
C PHE A 85 -8.22 17.46 24.58
N ILE A 86 -8.92 18.59 24.51
CA ILE A 86 -8.35 19.88 24.10
C ILE A 86 -7.36 20.39 25.17
N ASP A 87 -7.74 20.33 26.45
CA ASP A 87 -6.91 20.82 27.56
C ASP A 87 -5.58 20.05 27.70
N GLN A 88 -5.59 18.72 27.51
CA GLN A 88 -4.37 17.92 27.56
C GLN A 88 -3.37 18.26 26.43
N ARG A 89 -3.82 18.77 25.27
CA ARG A 89 -2.91 19.24 24.21
C ARG A 89 -2.32 20.61 24.50
N ILE A 90 -3.05 21.48 25.20
CA ILE A 90 -2.61 22.84 25.54
C ILE A 90 -1.54 22.79 26.65
N LYS A 91 -1.72 21.92 27.66
CA LYS A 91 -0.79 21.79 28.79
C LYS A 91 0.59 21.23 28.45
N LYS A 92 0.75 20.54 27.31
CA LYS A 92 2.04 19.95 26.88
C LYS A 92 2.85 20.85 25.94
N LYS A 93 2.44 22.11 25.73
CA LYS A 93 3.13 23.09 24.87
C LYS A 93 4.01 24.09 25.65
N TYR A 94 4.16 23.92 26.97
CA TYR A 94 5.07 24.67 27.83
C TYR A 94 5.88 23.70 28.70
#